data_AF-A0A2H6AEY0-F1
#
_entry.id   AF-A0A2H6AEY0-F1
#
_cell.length_a   1.000
_cell.length_b   1.000
_cell.length_c   1.000
_cell.angle_alpha   90.00
_cell.angle_beta   90.00
_cell.angle_gamma   90.00
#
_symmetry.space_group_name_H-M   'P 1'
#
loop_
_entity.id
_entity.type
_entity.pdbx_description
1 polymer ?
#
loop_
_entity_poly.entity_id
_entity_poly.type
_entity_poly.pdbx_seq_one_letter_code
_entity_poly.pdbx_strand_id
1 'polypeptide(L)'
;MAMNLLPEKREQGKENFAVEIGRKISRREFMKGLLAASAVAPVSAALYYGYDKFHGEPVRAALIGCGDEGGVLVGEHNPEYLRFVAVCDIRPFNLQRIFEGESSGPRKGLIRKYGSQARKEIEVFTDYREMLEKRKDIQAVVIAVPLHLHAKIAIDCMRAGKHVLCEKLMAWNVRQCKEMIRTARETDRVLAIGHQRHYSLLYAYALELIQAGTLGTIKHIRALWHRNNTWPMMETDKEGKPKLKINPEDGSPVLRDSWRPQIRDEDAKHEPLLRNLARYGYRSLEELVRWRLYLRTGGGLMAELGSHQLDACSIFLGKVHPLAVTAIGGKYFYRDDREVEDHVYCTFEYPGRDYYERDDQGNIVYEIRDGRRLPKIKDKNDIVVVTYSSINTNAFEGYGECVMGSRGTLIVDREQEAMFFPEPDPNARAQGSQTRLQVVQSTPNKPAVESSASESRADLLRRGQSVLPNPVSRGYREEMEHFAYCVKMWEDPNVKPEERPWPRCHGEVAMADAIVALTANVAMRGVEGSGPRRIEFQPEWFDPDNFNALPDAHMKEWGPPFE
;
A
#
# COMPACT_ATOMS: atom_id res chain seq x y z
N MET A 1 4.72 -12.79 -10.26
CA MET A 1 5.60 -13.81 -9.64
C MET A 1 5.95 -14.95 -10.59
N ALA A 2 7.19 -15.44 -10.59
CA ALA A 2 7.57 -16.64 -11.34
C ALA A 2 7.04 -17.89 -10.64
N MET A 3 5.78 -18.15 -10.93
CA MET A 3 5.49 -19.45 -11.50
C MET A 3 5.32 -19.17 -12.99
N ASN A 4 6.19 -19.75 -13.82
CA ASN A 4 6.01 -19.73 -15.27
C ASN A 4 4.82 -20.64 -15.62
N LEU A 5 3.63 -20.23 -15.18
CA LEU A 5 2.38 -20.94 -15.40
C LEU A 5 2.02 -20.80 -16.87
N LEU A 6 1.76 -21.93 -17.51
CA LEU A 6 1.11 -21.95 -18.80
C LEU A 6 -0.19 -21.13 -18.72
N PRO A 7 -0.60 -20.43 -19.79
CA PRO A 7 -1.85 -19.65 -19.80
C PRO A 7 -3.05 -20.45 -19.27
N GLU A 8 -3.16 -21.72 -19.65
CA GLU A 8 -4.19 -22.64 -19.17
C GLU A 8 -4.20 -22.83 -17.65
N LYS A 9 -3.02 -22.93 -17.03
CA LYS A 9 -2.89 -23.04 -15.57
C LYS A 9 -3.27 -21.73 -14.87
N ARG A 10 -2.97 -20.58 -15.48
CA ARG A 10 -3.40 -19.28 -14.93
C ARG A 10 -4.91 -19.16 -14.95
N GLU A 11 -5.54 -19.46 -16.07
CA GLU A 11 -7.01 -19.42 -16.20
C GLU A 11 -7.67 -20.43 -15.26
N GLN A 12 -7.14 -21.65 -15.15
CA GLN A 12 -7.60 -22.62 -14.16
C GLN A 12 -7.52 -22.07 -12.72
N GLY A 13 -6.41 -21.42 -12.35
CA GLY A 13 -6.25 -20.81 -11.03
C GLY A 13 -7.27 -19.69 -10.77
N LYS A 14 -7.55 -18.86 -11.78
CA LYS A 14 -8.58 -17.80 -11.70
C LYS A 14 -9.99 -18.40 -11.56
N GLU A 15 -10.30 -19.43 -12.34
CA GLU A 15 -11.58 -20.17 -12.24
C GLU A 15 -11.77 -20.73 -10.82
N ASN A 16 -10.76 -21.42 -10.28
CA ASN A 16 -10.80 -21.97 -8.94
C ASN A 16 -11.02 -20.89 -7.87
N PHE A 17 -10.31 -19.76 -7.98
CA PHE A 17 -10.48 -18.63 -7.08
C PHE A 17 -11.92 -18.11 -7.12
N ALA A 18 -12.44 -17.87 -8.31
CA ALA A 18 -13.80 -17.36 -8.50
C ALA A 18 -14.87 -18.35 -7.96
N VAL A 19 -14.71 -19.66 -8.22
CA VAL A 19 -15.61 -20.71 -7.71
C VAL A 19 -15.63 -20.74 -6.19
N GLU A 20 -14.46 -20.68 -5.54
CA GLU A 20 -14.39 -20.80 -4.09
C GLU A 20 -14.92 -19.56 -3.37
N ILE A 21 -14.63 -18.36 -3.90
CA ILE A 21 -15.28 -17.12 -3.46
C ILE A 21 -16.81 -17.23 -3.59
N GLY A 22 -17.30 -17.70 -4.74
CA GLY A 22 -18.73 -17.88 -4.98
C GLY A 22 -19.42 -18.87 -4.04
N ARG A 23 -18.70 -19.88 -3.52
CA ARG A 23 -19.19 -20.84 -2.52
C ARG A 23 -19.22 -20.29 -1.10
N LYS A 24 -18.24 -19.45 -0.75
CA LYS A 24 -17.95 -19.06 0.64
C LYS A 24 -18.48 -17.71 1.05
N ILE A 25 -18.78 -16.80 0.11
CA ILE A 25 -19.51 -15.56 0.44
C ILE A 25 -20.83 -15.94 1.12
N SER A 26 -20.92 -15.61 2.40
CA SER A 26 -22.02 -16.03 3.26
C SER A 26 -23.37 -15.51 2.74
N ARG A 27 -24.44 -16.23 3.05
CA ARG A 27 -25.84 -15.81 2.90
C ARG A 27 -26.14 -14.39 3.46
N ARG A 28 -25.26 -13.83 4.31
CA ARG A 28 -25.39 -12.49 4.91
C ARG A 28 -25.12 -11.35 3.92
N GLU A 29 -24.23 -11.53 2.96
CA GLU A 29 -24.01 -10.56 1.86
C GLU A 29 -25.05 -10.71 0.76
N PHE A 30 -25.51 -11.94 0.50
CA PHE A 30 -26.64 -12.22 -0.38
C PHE A 30 -27.90 -11.43 0.01
N MET A 31 -28.15 -11.27 1.33
CA MET A 31 -29.28 -10.49 1.84
C MET A 31 -29.07 -8.96 1.81
N LYS A 32 -27.83 -8.46 1.89
CA LYS A 32 -27.56 -7.01 1.77
C LYS A 32 -27.53 -6.52 0.31
N GLY A 33 -27.16 -7.39 -0.64
CA GLY A 33 -27.18 -7.08 -2.08
C GLY A 33 -28.57 -7.13 -2.74
N LEU A 34 -29.60 -7.62 -2.05
CA LEU A 34 -30.94 -7.86 -2.58
C LEU A 34 -31.74 -6.57 -2.88
N LEU A 35 -31.27 -5.40 -2.43
CA LEU A 35 -31.88 -4.11 -2.80
C LEU A 35 -31.44 -3.60 -4.18
N ALA A 36 -30.43 -4.22 -4.82
CA ALA A 36 -30.12 -3.99 -6.22
C ALA A 36 -30.79 -5.10 -7.06
N ALA A 37 -31.90 -4.76 -7.72
CA ALA A 37 -32.67 -5.67 -8.54
C ALA A 37 -31.88 -6.20 -9.76
N SER A 38 -31.05 -7.22 -9.57
CA SER A 38 -30.60 -8.24 -10.53
C SER A 38 -29.45 -9.03 -9.90
N ALA A 39 -29.59 -10.36 -9.84
CA ALA A 39 -28.54 -11.24 -9.35
C ALA A 39 -27.26 -11.08 -10.20
N VAL A 40 -26.11 -10.95 -9.52
CA VAL A 40 -24.73 -10.84 -10.08
C VAL A 40 -24.26 -9.43 -10.50
N ALA A 41 -24.56 -8.39 -9.71
CA ALA A 41 -23.72 -7.19 -9.72
C ALA A 41 -22.49 -7.40 -8.79
N PRO A 42 -21.26 -6.99 -9.19
CA PRO A 42 -20.15 -6.85 -8.25
C PRO A 42 -20.59 -5.98 -7.07
N VAL A 43 -20.31 -6.41 -5.84
CA VAL A 43 -20.50 -5.55 -4.66
C VAL A 43 -19.65 -4.31 -4.90
N SER A 44 -20.27 -3.13 -4.88
CA SER A 44 -19.51 -1.89 -5.02
C SER A 44 -18.55 -1.77 -3.85
N ALA A 45 -17.36 -1.22 -4.08
CA ALA A 45 -16.40 -1.02 -3.01
C ALA A 45 -16.97 -0.17 -1.87
N ALA A 46 -17.80 0.82 -2.19
CA ALA A 46 -18.61 1.58 -1.23
C ALA A 46 -19.41 0.69 -0.28
N LEU A 47 -20.20 -0.24 -0.82
CA LEU A 47 -21.00 -1.17 -0.02
C LEU A 47 -20.12 -2.13 0.81
N TYR A 48 -19.04 -2.64 0.22
CA TYR A 48 -18.13 -3.57 0.90
C TYR A 48 -17.38 -2.88 2.06
N TYR A 49 -16.88 -1.67 1.81
CA TYR A 49 -16.11 -0.93 2.80
C TYR A 49 -16.97 -0.16 3.79
N GLY A 50 -18.26 0.00 3.52
CA GLY A 50 -19.24 0.61 4.41
C GLY A 50 -19.22 2.13 4.37
N TYR A 51 -19.00 2.72 3.19
CA TYR A 51 -19.12 4.16 2.98
C TYR A 51 -20.20 4.48 1.97
N ASP A 52 -20.93 5.57 2.23
CA ASP A 52 -22.04 6.01 1.41
C ASP A 52 -21.69 7.26 0.61
N LYS A 53 -22.41 7.46 -0.49
CA LYS A 53 -22.49 8.79 -1.10
C LYS A 53 -23.13 9.73 -0.07
N PHE A 54 -22.44 10.80 0.29
CA PHE A 54 -23.03 11.84 1.13
C PHE A 54 -23.66 12.94 0.28
N HIS A 55 -24.75 13.52 0.79
CA HIS A 55 -25.41 14.64 0.15
C HIS A 55 -24.67 15.96 0.49
N GLY A 56 -24.52 16.84 -0.50
CA GLY A 56 -23.88 18.15 -0.34
C GLY A 56 -22.52 18.27 -1.03
N GLU A 57 -21.75 19.28 -0.65
CA GLU A 57 -20.47 19.59 -1.29
C GLU A 57 -19.39 18.54 -0.94
N PRO A 58 -18.51 18.17 -1.90
CA PRO A 58 -17.37 17.30 -1.64
C PRO A 58 -16.43 17.90 -0.59
N VAL A 59 -15.62 17.05 0.03
CA VAL A 59 -14.55 17.51 0.93
C VAL A 59 -13.57 18.37 0.12
N ARG A 60 -13.42 19.64 0.50
CA ARG A 60 -12.44 20.54 -0.12
C ARG A 60 -11.06 20.19 0.40
N ALA A 61 -10.19 19.75 -0.50
CA ALA A 61 -8.87 19.27 -0.16
C ALA A 61 -7.75 20.07 -0.84
N ALA A 62 -6.57 20.03 -0.24
CA ALA A 62 -5.32 20.46 -0.87
C ALA A 62 -4.45 19.25 -1.21
N LEU A 63 -3.72 19.30 -2.32
CA LEU A 63 -2.63 18.36 -2.59
C LEU A 63 -1.28 19.01 -2.22
N ILE A 64 -0.50 18.38 -1.35
CA ILE A 64 0.86 18.80 -1.01
C ILE A 64 1.83 17.75 -1.55
N GLY A 65 2.60 18.10 -2.58
CA GLY A 65 3.45 17.18 -3.35
C GLY A 65 2.81 16.80 -4.68
N CYS A 66 3.26 17.45 -5.76
CA CYS A 66 2.76 17.33 -7.13
C CYS A 66 3.65 16.42 -8.00
N GLY A 67 4.36 15.50 -7.36
CA GLY A 67 5.23 14.52 -8.00
C GLY A 67 4.47 13.40 -8.72
N ASP A 68 5.16 12.28 -8.95
CA ASP A 68 4.57 11.13 -9.64
C ASP A 68 3.36 10.55 -8.91
N GLU A 69 3.44 10.42 -7.58
CA GLU A 69 2.34 9.87 -6.77
C GLU A 69 1.19 10.87 -6.64
N GLY A 70 1.48 12.16 -6.40
CA GLY A 70 0.46 13.21 -6.42
C GLY A 70 -0.32 13.24 -7.75
N GLY A 71 0.35 13.01 -8.87
CA GLY A 71 -0.29 12.84 -10.17
C GLY A 71 -1.21 11.62 -10.25
N VAL A 72 -0.84 10.48 -9.66
CA VAL A 72 -1.70 9.27 -9.56
C VAL A 72 -2.92 9.57 -8.70
N LEU A 73 -2.75 10.22 -7.55
CA LEU A 73 -3.84 10.59 -6.65
C LEU A 73 -4.82 11.56 -7.34
N VAL A 74 -4.33 12.56 -8.08
CA VAL A 74 -5.19 13.38 -8.96
C VAL A 74 -5.86 12.53 -10.03
N GLY A 75 -5.17 11.54 -10.59
CA GLY A 75 -5.73 10.64 -11.59
C GLY A 75 -6.84 9.72 -11.09
N GLU A 76 -6.78 9.29 -9.84
CA GLU A 76 -7.67 8.27 -9.27
C GLU A 76 -8.78 8.87 -8.40
N HIS A 77 -8.62 10.08 -7.86
CA HIS A 77 -9.63 10.67 -6.98
C HIS A 77 -10.99 10.82 -7.67
N ASN A 78 -12.03 10.78 -6.85
CA ASN A 78 -13.40 11.05 -7.23
C ASN A 78 -13.82 12.48 -6.80
N PRO A 79 -14.00 13.42 -7.75
CA PRO A 79 -14.47 14.78 -7.46
C PRO A 79 -15.78 14.89 -6.68
N GLU A 80 -16.64 13.86 -6.73
CA GLU A 80 -17.91 13.82 -5.99
C GLU A 80 -17.69 13.67 -4.47
N TYR A 81 -16.55 13.12 -4.05
CA TYR A 81 -16.22 12.90 -2.64
C TYR A 81 -15.15 13.87 -2.15
N LEU A 82 -14.11 14.08 -2.95
CA LEU A 82 -12.96 14.91 -2.59
C LEU A 82 -12.60 15.80 -3.78
N ARG A 83 -12.62 17.12 -3.59
CA ARG A 83 -12.29 18.10 -4.62
C ARG A 83 -11.04 18.86 -4.23
N PHE A 84 -10.01 18.81 -5.08
CA PHE A 84 -8.82 19.62 -4.93
C PHE A 84 -9.14 21.08 -5.25
N VAL A 85 -8.88 21.96 -4.30
CA VAL A 85 -9.09 23.42 -4.41
C VAL A 85 -7.79 24.21 -4.29
N ALA A 86 -6.71 23.54 -3.91
CA ALA A 86 -5.35 24.08 -3.89
C ALA A 86 -4.32 22.96 -4.16
N VAL A 87 -3.19 23.33 -4.73
CA VAL A 87 -2.01 22.46 -4.86
C VAL A 87 -0.74 23.17 -4.35
N CYS A 88 0.18 22.41 -3.77
CA CYS A 88 1.42 22.91 -3.22
C CYS A 88 2.60 22.03 -3.63
N ASP A 89 3.60 22.61 -4.30
CA ASP A 89 4.89 21.95 -4.59
C ASP A 89 5.97 23.01 -4.79
N ILE A 90 7.19 22.74 -4.34
CA ILE A 90 8.33 23.65 -4.48
C ILE A 90 8.94 23.62 -5.89
N ARG A 91 8.66 22.58 -6.69
CA ARG A 91 9.22 22.38 -8.02
C ARG A 91 8.29 22.93 -9.10
N PRO A 92 8.70 23.96 -9.86
CA PRO A 92 7.92 24.49 -10.99
C PRO A 92 7.53 23.42 -12.00
N PHE A 93 8.42 22.47 -12.30
CA PHE A 93 8.11 21.37 -13.23
C PHE A 93 6.93 20.52 -12.77
N ASN A 94 6.87 20.20 -11.47
CA ASN A 94 5.76 19.42 -10.90
C ASN A 94 4.45 20.21 -10.93
N LEU A 95 4.51 21.50 -10.60
CA LEU A 95 3.35 22.39 -10.63
C LEU A 95 2.77 22.54 -12.04
N GLN A 96 3.59 22.53 -13.09
CA GLN A 96 3.06 22.52 -14.45
C GLN A 96 2.42 21.16 -14.78
N ARG A 97 3.15 20.08 -14.51
CA ARG A 97 2.74 18.71 -14.88
C ARG A 97 1.48 18.25 -14.17
N ILE A 98 1.22 18.69 -12.94
CA ILE A 98 0.03 18.27 -12.19
C ILE A 98 -1.28 18.75 -12.85
N PHE A 99 -1.25 19.85 -13.59
CA PHE A 99 -2.41 20.32 -14.36
C PHE A 99 -2.57 19.57 -15.67
N GLU A 100 -1.48 19.36 -16.40
CA GLU A 100 -1.48 18.79 -17.75
C GLU A 100 -1.64 17.26 -17.75
N GLY A 101 -0.97 16.58 -16.81
CA GLY A 101 -0.92 15.13 -16.73
C GLY A 101 -0.11 14.46 -17.85
N GLU A 102 -0.23 13.14 -17.91
CA GLU A 102 0.34 12.29 -18.95
C GLU A 102 -0.74 11.95 -19.99
N SER A 103 -0.36 11.93 -21.27
CA SER A 103 -1.28 11.58 -22.37
C SER A 103 -1.85 10.16 -22.22
N SER A 104 -0.99 9.23 -21.80
CA SER A 104 -1.31 7.86 -21.46
C SER A 104 -0.64 7.51 -20.13
N GLY A 105 -1.39 6.93 -19.20
CA GLY A 105 -0.92 6.66 -17.85
C GLY A 105 -1.94 7.04 -16.77
N PRO A 106 -1.65 6.71 -15.50
CA PRO A 106 -2.54 6.99 -14.38
C PRO A 106 -2.57 8.49 -14.02
N ARG A 107 -1.55 9.27 -14.38
CA ARG A 107 -1.42 10.68 -13.98
C ARG A 107 -2.24 11.59 -14.88
N LYS A 108 -3.56 11.63 -14.71
CA LYS A 108 -4.48 12.25 -15.67
C LYS A 108 -4.39 13.78 -15.76
N GLY A 109 -3.90 14.45 -14.72
CA GLY A 109 -3.84 15.91 -14.63
C GLY A 109 -5.16 16.56 -14.21
N LEU A 110 -5.07 17.70 -13.54
CA LEU A 110 -6.23 18.44 -13.04
C LEU A 110 -7.14 18.96 -14.17
N ILE A 111 -6.59 19.34 -15.32
CA ILE A 111 -7.40 19.85 -16.44
C ILE A 111 -8.29 18.74 -17.00
N ARG A 112 -7.80 17.50 -17.07
CA ARG A 112 -8.62 16.37 -17.52
C ARG A 112 -9.72 16.02 -16.52
N LYS A 113 -9.47 16.27 -15.22
CA LYS A 113 -10.41 15.93 -14.14
C LYS A 113 -11.49 16.98 -13.92
N TYR A 114 -11.13 18.25 -14.01
CA TYR A 114 -12.01 19.36 -13.68
C TYR A 114 -12.35 20.26 -14.86
N GLY A 115 -11.77 20.02 -16.04
CA GLY A 115 -11.90 20.92 -17.20
C GLY A 115 -10.84 22.04 -17.22
N SER A 116 -10.86 22.86 -18.27
CA SER A 116 -9.88 23.93 -18.47
C SER A 116 -9.92 25.02 -17.40
N GLN A 117 -11.05 25.18 -16.71
CA GLN A 117 -11.23 26.08 -15.58
C GLN A 117 -10.38 25.73 -14.36
N ALA A 118 -9.84 24.50 -14.28
CA ALA A 118 -8.96 24.07 -13.19
C ALA A 118 -7.83 25.07 -12.90
N ARG A 119 -7.21 25.65 -13.94
CA ARG A 119 -6.12 26.64 -13.77
C ARG A 119 -6.56 27.96 -13.11
N LYS A 120 -7.86 28.25 -13.10
CA LYS A 120 -8.43 29.44 -12.45
C LYS A 120 -8.99 29.13 -11.07
N GLU A 121 -9.56 27.94 -10.90
CA GLU A 121 -10.25 27.53 -9.66
C GLU A 121 -9.33 26.90 -8.61
N ILE A 122 -8.22 26.28 -9.04
CA ILE A 122 -7.28 25.60 -8.16
C ILE A 122 -6.07 26.49 -7.97
N GLU A 123 -5.92 27.00 -6.76
CA GLU A 123 -4.83 27.90 -6.41
C GLU A 123 -3.51 27.15 -6.22
N VAL A 124 -2.41 27.77 -6.63
CA VAL A 124 -1.08 27.17 -6.63
C VAL A 124 -0.23 27.84 -5.55
N PHE A 125 0.41 27.01 -4.73
CA PHE A 125 1.31 27.41 -3.66
C PHE A 125 2.68 26.74 -3.80
N THR A 126 3.71 27.39 -3.26
CA THR A 126 5.06 26.83 -3.11
C THR A 126 5.45 26.62 -1.65
N ASP A 127 4.68 27.15 -0.69
CA ASP A 127 4.82 26.90 0.74
C ASP A 127 3.46 26.49 1.32
N TYR A 128 3.38 25.30 1.93
CA TYR A 128 2.13 24.80 2.48
C TYR A 128 1.68 25.61 3.69
N ARG A 129 2.59 26.30 4.39
CA ARG A 129 2.22 27.15 5.53
C ARG A 129 1.42 28.36 5.06
N GLU A 130 1.88 28.99 3.98
CA GLU A 130 1.15 30.08 3.32
C GLU A 130 -0.21 29.60 2.81
N MET A 131 -0.27 28.40 2.23
CA MET A 131 -1.53 27.78 1.82
C MET A 131 -2.51 27.63 3.01
N LEU A 132 -2.05 27.09 4.15
CA LEU A 132 -2.86 26.92 5.36
C LEU A 132 -3.31 28.27 5.95
N GLU A 133 -2.50 29.32 5.79
CA GLU A 133 -2.85 30.69 6.19
C GLU A 133 -3.93 31.29 5.31
N LYS A 134 -3.78 31.21 3.98
CA LYS A 134 -4.68 31.86 3.01
C LYS A 134 -5.98 31.08 2.77
N ARG A 135 -5.94 29.75 2.80
CA ARG A 135 -7.06 28.88 2.41
C ARG A 135 -7.69 28.18 3.59
N LYS A 136 -8.42 28.96 4.39
CA LYS A 136 -9.14 28.49 5.58
C LYS A 136 -10.28 27.53 5.24
N ASP A 137 -10.81 27.61 4.03
CA ASP A 137 -11.90 26.76 3.51
C ASP A 137 -11.49 25.30 3.25
N ILE A 138 -10.19 25.00 3.20
CA ILE A 138 -9.68 23.62 3.07
C ILE A 138 -10.06 22.82 4.32
N GLN A 139 -10.65 21.65 4.14
CA GLN A 139 -11.04 20.72 5.21
C GLN A 139 -9.97 19.63 5.42
N ALA A 140 -9.41 19.13 4.32
CA ALA A 140 -8.43 18.05 4.34
C ALA A 140 -7.20 18.34 3.48
N VAL A 141 -6.10 17.65 3.74
CA VAL A 141 -4.91 17.64 2.88
C VAL A 141 -4.56 16.21 2.48
N VAL A 142 -4.10 16.06 1.24
CA VAL A 142 -3.50 14.84 0.70
C VAL A 142 -2.01 15.11 0.52
N ILE A 143 -1.16 14.34 1.19
CA ILE A 143 0.29 14.58 1.26
C ILE A 143 1.02 13.49 0.48
N ALA A 144 1.78 13.87 -0.55
CA ALA A 144 2.56 13.00 -1.44
C ALA A 144 3.98 13.57 -1.68
N VAL A 145 4.62 13.97 -0.58
CA VAL A 145 6.00 14.50 -0.54
C VAL A 145 7.03 13.38 -0.30
N PRO A 146 8.34 13.65 -0.33
CA PRO A 146 9.35 12.67 0.10
C PRO A 146 9.21 12.27 1.57
N LEU A 147 9.59 11.03 1.90
CA LEU A 147 9.35 10.36 3.20
C LEU A 147 9.74 11.22 4.42
N HIS A 148 10.92 11.84 4.39
CA HIS A 148 11.42 12.65 5.51
C HIS A 148 10.57 13.88 5.86
N LEU A 149 9.66 14.30 4.97
CA LEU A 149 8.77 15.44 5.19
C LEU A 149 7.36 15.04 5.66
N HIS A 150 6.99 13.76 5.58
CA HIS A 150 5.64 13.27 5.88
C HIS A 150 5.16 13.74 7.25
N ALA A 151 5.90 13.38 8.30
CA ALA A 151 5.49 13.65 9.68
C ALA A 151 5.36 15.14 9.98
N LYS A 152 6.35 15.95 9.58
CA LYS A 152 6.32 17.39 9.82
C LYS A 152 5.10 18.04 9.17
N ILE A 153 4.88 17.78 7.88
CA ILE A 153 3.79 18.41 7.13
C ILE A 153 2.44 17.92 7.66
N ALA A 154 2.30 16.63 7.95
CA ALA A 154 1.07 16.07 8.52
C ALA A 154 0.74 16.70 9.88
N ILE A 155 1.71 16.80 10.78
CA ILE A 155 1.56 17.42 12.10
C ILE A 155 1.17 18.89 11.97
N ASP A 156 1.86 19.65 11.13
CA ASP A 156 1.56 21.08 10.91
C ASP A 156 0.15 21.28 10.33
N CYS A 157 -0.29 20.40 9.41
CA CYS A 157 -1.64 20.45 8.85
C CYS A 157 -2.73 20.09 9.88
N MET A 158 -2.51 19.06 10.70
CA MET A 158 -3.46 18.68 11.76
C MET A 158 -3.57 19.78 12.82
N ARG A 159 -2.44 20.38 13.23
CA ARG A 159 -2.42 21.55 14.13
C ARG A 159 -3.10 22.77 13.54
N ALA A 160 -3.11 22.91 12.22
CA ALA A 160 -3.90 23.93 11.50
C ALA A 160 -5.39 23.53 11.32
N GLY A 161 -5.84 22.45 11.98
CA GLY A 161 -7.23 21.98 11.98
C GLY A 161 -7.63 21.20 10.73
N LYS A 162 -6.68 20.64 9.97
CA LYS A 162 -6.95 19.90 8.73
C LYS A 162 -6.91 18.39 8.95
N HIS A 163 -7.84 17.68 8.33
CA HIS A 163 -7.78 16.22 8.23
C HIS A 163 -6.66 15.81 7.26
N VAL A 164 -5.99 14.68 7.48
CA VAL A 164 -4.79 14.29 6.72
C VAL A 164 -4.94 12.89 6.13
N LEU A 165 -4.74 12.79 4.81
CA LEU A 165 -4.36 11.57 4.12
C LEU A 165 -2.88 11.72 3.68
N CYS A 166 -1.98 10.91 4.21
CA CYS A 166 -0.56 10.98 3.91
C CYS A 166 -0.09 9.70 3.22
N GLU A 167 0.65 9.81 2.12
CA GLU A 167 1.25 8.67 1.44
C GLU A 167 2.14 7.84 2.37
N LYS A 168 2.31 6.57 2.01
CA LYS A 168 3.19 5.64 2.70
C LYS A 168 4.67 5.88 2.30
N LEU A 169 5.65 5.44 3.07
CA LEU A 169 5.54 4.94 4.45
C LEU A 169 5.11 6.07 5.39
N MET A 170 4.42 5.74 6.49
CA MET A 170 3.84 6.74 7.40
C MET A 170 4.82 7.85 7.80
N ALA A 171 6.02 7.49 8.24
CA ALA A 171 7.08 8.43 8.57
C ALA A 171 8.47 7.81 8.41
N TRP A 172 9.50 8.64 8.52
CA TRP A 172 10.89 8.22 8.34
C TRP A 172 11.44 7.39 9.51
N ASN A 173 10.91 7.60 10.72
CA ASN A 173 11.23 6.80 11.91
C ASN A 173 9.98 6.50 12.75
N VAL A 174 10.11 5.53 13.68
CA VAL A 174 8.96 5.09 14.49
C VAL A 174 8.50 6.16 15.48
N ARG A 175 9.42 6.99 16.00
CA ARG A 175 9.08 8.13 16.87
C ARG A 175 8.12 9.09 16.17
N GLN A 176 8.41 9.44 14.92
CA GLN A 176 7.58 10.33 14.11
C GLN A 176 6.19 9.73 13.86
N CYS A 177 6.08 8.40 13.65
CA CYS A 177 4.78 7.73 13.55
C CYS A 177 3.95 7.95 14.82
N LYS A 178 4.54 7.76 16.00
CA LYS A 178 3.89 8.00 17.30
C LYS A 178 3.49 9.47 17.48
N GLU A 179 4.34 10.41 17.07
CA GLU A 179 4.03 11.85 17.09
C GLU A 179 2.83 12.23 16.20
N MET A 180 2.73 11.62 15.02
CA MET A 180 1.59 11.82 14.13
C MET A 180 0.29 11.30 14.76
N ILE A 181 0.31 10.09 15.36
CA ILE A 181 -0.85 9.52 16.07
C ILE A 181 -1.26 10.41 17.24
N ARG A 182 -0.30 10.81 18.07
CA ARG A 182 -0.55 11.71 19.21
C ARG A 182 -1.19 13.02 18.74
N THR A 183 -0.63 13.65 17.70
CA THR A 183 -1.17 14.90 17.17
C THR A 183 -2.60 14.72 16.62
N ALA A 184 -2.88 13.62 15.91
CA ALA A 184 -4.21 13.33 15.40
C ALA A 184 -5.25 13.24 16.54
N ARG A 185 -4.90 12.54 17.63
CA ARG A 185 -5.72 12.44 18.85
C ARG A 185 -5.91 13.80 19.53
N GLU A 186 -4.83 14.57 19.71
CA GLU A 186 -4.86 15.89 20.37
C GLU A 186 -5.69 16.92 19.60
N THR A 187 -5.68 16.86 18.27
CA THR A 187 -6.35 17.83 17.39
C THR A 187 -7.74 17.38 16.93
N ASP A 188 -8.17 16.18 17.36
CA ASP A 188 -9.38 15.49 16.91
C ASP A 188 -9.50 15.50 15.37
N ARG A 189 -8.41 15.13 14.69
CA ARG A 189 -8.34 15.06 13.22
C ARG A 189 -8.19 13.62 12.75
N VAL A 190 -8.81 13.34 11.60
CA VAL A 190 -8.62 12.08 10.88
C VAL A 190 -7.19 12.02 10.34
N LEU A 191 -6.47 10.97 10.67
CA LEU A 191 -5.19 10.61 10.09
C LEU A 191 -5.31 9.27 9.36
N ALA A 192 -5.19 9.31 8.03
CA ALA A 192 -5.14 8.15 7.16
C ALA A 192 -3.77 8.06 6.48
N ILE A 193 -3.25 6.86 6.30
CA ILE A 193 -2.01 6.60 5.56
C ILE A 193 -2.32 5.81 4.28
N GLY A 194 -1.69 6.21 3.18
CA GLY A 194 -1.91 5.72 1.80
C GLY A 194 -1.43 4.29 1.55
N HIS A 195 -1.98 3.32 2.27
CA HIS A 195 -1.85 1.89 1.96
C HIS A 195 -3.12 1.42 1.25
N GLN A 196 -3.19 1.68 -0.06
CA GLN A 196 -4.40 1.47 -0.86
C GLN A 196 -4.90 0.02 -0.91
N ARG A 197 -4.07 -0.98 -0.56
CA ARG A 197 -4.46 -2.40 -0.56
C ARG A 197 -5.54 -2.73 0.46
N HIS A 198 -5.67 -1.95 1.54
CA HIS A 198 -6.81 -2.07 2.48
C HIS A 198 -8.16 -1.78 1.83
N TYR A 199 -8.14 -1.19 0.63
CA TYR A 199 -9.31 -0.78 -0.15
C TYR A 199 -9.44 -1.55 -1.48
N SER A 200 -8.63 -2.58 -1.70
CA SER A 200 -8.75 -3.43 -2.90
C SER A 200 -9.64 -4.64 -2.65
N LEU A 201 -10.77 -4.73 -3.38
CA LEU A 201 -11.68 -5.89 -3.31
C LEU A 201 -10.98 -7.21 -3.65
N LEU A 202 -9.92 -7.16 -4.46
CA LEU A 202 -9.09 -8.34 -4.77
C LEU A 202 -8.45 -8.91 -3.49
N TYR A 203 -7.84 -8.04 -2.68
CA TYR A 203 -7.21 -8.44 -1.42
C TYR A 203 -8.25 -8.81 -0.36
N ALA A 204 -9.40 -8.14 -0.38
CA ALA A 204 -10.50 -8.45 0.52
C ALA A 204 -11.05 -9.86 0.30
N TYR A 205 -11.30 -10.25 -0.96
CA TYR A 205 -11.69 -11.61 -1.32
C TYR A 205 -10.57 -12.64 -1.07
N ALA A 206 -9.31 -12.29 -1.33
CA ALA A 206 -8.18 -13.13 -0.97
C ALA A 206 -8.14 -13.43 0.54
N LEU A 207 -8.37 -12.43 1.38
CA LEU A 207 -8.45 -12.58 2.83
C LEU A 207 -9.62 -13.48 3.24
N GLU A 208 -10.80 -13.34 2.61
CA GLU A 208 -11.96 -14.20 2.89
C GLU A 208 -11.67 -15.69 2.64
N LEU A 209 -10.93 -16.04 1.58
CA LEU A 209 -10.50 -17.43 1.34
C LEU A 209 -9.57 -17.96 2.43
N ILE A 210 -8.64 -17.11 2.89
CA ILE A 210 -7.71 -17.47 3.95
C ILE A 210 -8.48 -17.68 5.26
N GLN A 211 -9.37 -16.75 5.62
CA GLN A 211 -10.20 -16.82 6.83
C GLN A 211 -11.18 -17.99 6.81
N ALA A 212 -11.70 -18.36 5.63
CA ALA A 212 -12.53 -19.55 5.45
C ALA A 212 -11.77 -20.88 5.67
N GLY A 213 -10.45 -20.84 5.83
CA GLY A 213 -9.60 -22.00 6.03
C GLY A 213 -9.38 -22.82 4.76
N THR A 214 -9.69 -22.25 3.58
CA THR A 214 -9.60 -22.94 2.29
C THR A 214 -8.17 -23.41 2.00
N LEU A 215 -7.18 -22.60 2.34
CA LEU A 215 -5.76 -22.93 2.17
C LEU A 215 -5.24 -23.88 3.27
N GLY A 216 -6.04 -24.22 4.28
CA GLY A 216 -5.57 -24.90 5.48
C GLY A 216 -4.68 -24.00 6.34
N THR A 217 -3.66 -24.57 6.97
CA THR A 217 -2.72 -23.81 7.81
C THR A 217 -1.68 -23.13 6.93
N ILE A 218 -1.66 -21.79 6.93
CA ILE A 218 -0.64 -21.00 6.23
C ILE A 218 0.72 -21.24 6.91
N LYS A 219 1.77 -21.47 6.12
CA LYS A 219 3.14 -21.70 6.63
C LYS A 219 4.19 -20.84 5.96
N HIS A 220 3.94 -20.39 4.74
CA HIS A 220 4.86 -19.51 4.02
C HIS A 220 4.10 -18.47 3.20
N ILE A 221 4.58 -17.23 3.22
CA ILE A 221 4.20 -16.20 2.25
C ILE A 221 5.46 -15.74 1.52
N ARG A 222 5.45 -15.82 0.20
CA ARG A 222 6.48 -15.22 -0.65
C ARG A 222 5.96 -13.94 -1.27
N ALA A 223 6.51 -12.82 -0.83
CA ALA A 223 6.23 -11.51 -1.36
C ALA A 223 7.42 -10.98 -2.17
N LEU A 224 7.17 -10.19 -3.21
CA LEU A 224 8.23 -9.55 -3.96
C LEU A 224 7.78 -8.30 -4.72
N TRP A 225 8.74 -7.43 -5.02
CA TRP A 225 8.58 -6.31 -5.95
C TRP A 225 9.84 -6.08 -6.75
N HIS A 226 10.10 -6.90 -7.77
CA HIS A 226 11.25 -6.66 -8.65
C HIS A 226 10.90 -5.70 -9.79
N ARG A 227 11.90 -4.94 -10.25
CA ARG A 227 11.82 -3.94 -11.32
C ARG A 227 13.10 -4.01 -12.14
N ASN A 228 13.05 -3.57 -13.39
CA ASN A 228 14.23 -3.44 -14.23
C ASN A 228 14.37 -2.00 -14.72
N ASN A 229 15.14 -1.24 -13.95
CA ASN A 229 15.52 0.14 -14.22
C ASN A 229 16.98 0.24 -14.69
N THR A 230 17.46 -0.72 -15.49
CA THR A 230 18.89 -0.78 -15.90
C THR A 230 19.09 -0.82 -17.40
N TRP A 231 18.08 -0.51 -18.19
CA TRP A 231 18.21 -0.49 -19.65
C TRP A 231 19.15 0.65 -20.09
N PRO A 232 20.16 0.40 -20.94
CA PRO A 232 21.00 1.46 -21.48
C PRO A 232 20.16 2.50 -22.23
N MET A 233 20.44 3.78 -22.00
CA MET A 233 19.83 4.85 -22.76
C MET A 233 20.45 4.93 -24.15
N MET A 234 19.58 5.11 -25.14
CA MET A 234 19.99 5.41 -26.51
C MET A 234 19.90 6.92 -26.73
N GLU A 235 20.80 7.45 -27.55
CA GLU A 235 20.76 8.80 -28.10
C GLU A 235 20.97 8.74 -29.61
N THR A 236 20.69 9.84 -30.29
CA THR A 236 20.89 9.93 -31.74
C THR A 236 22.26 10.57 -32.01
N ASP A 237 23.04 10.00 -32.92
CA ASP A 237 24.27 10.63 -33.42
C ASP A 237 23.98 11.77 -34.40
N LYS A 238 25.05 12.40 -34.91
CA LYS A 238 24.92 13.54 -35.83
C LYS A 238 24.32 13.13 -37.18
N GLU A 239 24.39 11.85 -37.50
CA GLU A 239 23.91 11.21 -38.71
C GLU A 239 22.50 10.63 -38.57
N GLY A 240 21.84 10.82 -37.42
CA GLY A 240 20.47 10.35 -37.17
C GLY A 240 20.35 8.89 -36.72
N LYS A 241 21.46 8.20 -36.45
CA LYS A 241 21.47 6.78 -36.04
C LYS A 241 21.45 6.63 -34.52
N PRO A 242 20.83 5.56 -34.00
CA PRO A 242 20.86 5.28 -32.57
C PRO A 242 22.27 4.85 -32.14
N LYS A 243 22.79 5.49 -31.10
CA LYS A 243 24.01 5.10 -30.39
C LYS A 243 23.75 5.01 -28.89
N LEU A 244 24.57 4.23 -28.20
CA LEU A 244 24.54 4.19 -26.73
C LEU A 244 24.93 5.56 -26.19
N LYS A 245 24.15 6.04 -25.22
CA LYS A 245 24.56 7.19 -24.43
C LYS A 245 25.63 6.74 -23.44
N ILE A 246 26.80 7.36 -23.52
CA ILE A 246 27.97 7.04 -22.68
C ILE A 246 28.22 8.15 -21.68
N ASN A 247 28.56 7.78 -20.45
CA ASN A 247 29.01 8.73 -19.43
C ASN A 247 30.41 9.25 -19.82
N PRO A 248 30.60 10.57 -20.00
CA PRO A 248 31.89 11.14 -20.37
C PRO A 248 32.98 10.97 -19.30
N GLU A 249 32.61 10.74 -18.04
CA GLU A 249 33.57 10.62 -16.93
C GLU A 249 34.24 9.25 -16.85
N ASP A 250 33.48 8.17 -17.07
CA ASP A 250 33.96 6.78 -16.85
C ASP A 250 33.76 5.85 -18.07
N GLY A 251 33.19 6.35 -19.17
CA GLY A 251 32.97 5.57 -20.39
C GLY A 251 31.87 4.50 -20.27
N SER A 252 31.13 4.44 -19.15
CA SER A 252 30.06 3.46 -18.94
C SER A 252 28.77 3.86 -19.69
N PRO A 253 27.90 2.89 -20.07
CA PRO A 253 26.58 3.22 -20.60
C PRO A 253 25.73 3.94 -19.55
N VAL A 254 25.08 5.04 -19.93
CA VAL A 254 24.13 5.72 -19.06
C VAL A 254 22.86 4.87 -18.99
N LEU A 255 22.53 4.39 -17.80
CA LEU A 255 21.37 3.52 -17.60
C LEU A 255 20.10 4.34 -17.32
N ARG A 256 18.97 3.83 -17.79
CA ARG A 256 17.65 4.37 -17.50
C ARG A 256 17.26 4.02 -16.07
N ASP A 257 17.50 4.94 -15.14
CA ASP A 257 17.06 4.78 -13.75
C ASP A 257 15.91 5.74 -13.40
N SER A 258 14.75 5.18 -13.04
CA SER A 258 13.58 5.97 -12.61
C SER A 258 13.82 6.74 -11.30
N TRP A 259 14.79 6.33 -10.49
CA TRP A 259 15.17 7.01 -9.24
C TRP A 259 16.27 8.05 -9.46
N ARG A 260 16.87 8.10 -10.66
CA ARG A 260 17.82 9.12 -11.10
C ARG A 260 17.26 9.95 -12.26
N PRO A 261 16.07 10.58 -12.11
CA PRO A 261 15.50 11.38 -13.18
C PRO A 261 16.43 12.54 -13.57
N GLN A 262 16.25 13.00 -14.82
CA GLN A 262 16.89 14.21 -15.29
C GLN A 262 16.32 15.42 -14.54
N ILE A 263 17.21 16.33 -14.16
CA ILE A 263 16.81 17.64 -13.65
C ILE A 263 16.27 18.43 -14.84
N ARG A 264 15.07 18.97 -14.69
CA ARG A 264 14.36 19.70 -15.75
C ARG A 264 14.77 21.17 -15.74
N ASP A 265 14.76 21.80 -16.90
CA ASP A 265 15.19 23.20 -17.06
C ASP A 265 14.35 24.16 -16.23
N GLU A 266 13.05 23.87 -16.08
CA GLU A 266 12.11 24.62 -15.26
C GLU A 266 12.53 24.64 -13.79
N ASP A 267 13.16 23.57 -13.29
CA ASP A 267 13.68 23.53 -11.93
C ASP A 267 15.11 24.11 -11.87
N ALA A 268 15.96 23.75 -12.83
CA ALA A 268 17.38 24.13 -12.89
C ALA A 268 17.62 25.63 -13.09
N LYS A 269 16.67 26.35 -13.68
CA LYS A 269 16.75 27.79 -13.94
C LYS A 269 15.89 28.63 -13.00
N HIS A 270 15.19 28.01 -12.05
CA HIS A 270 14.28 28.72 -11.15
C HIS A 270 14.99 29.26 -9.91
N GLU A 271 15.48 30.49 -9.99
CA GLU A 271 16.25 31.12 -8.91
C GLU A 271 15.60 31.06 -7.52
N PRO A 272 14.27 31.30 -7.33
CA PRO A 272 13.66 31.21 -6.02
C PRO A 272 13.77 29.82 -5.37
N LEU A 273 13.66 28.74 -6.16
CA LEU A 273 13.85 27.37 -5.68
C LEU A 273 15.31 27.15 -5.28
N LEU A 274 16.24 27.50 -6.17
CA LEU A 274 17.67 27.27 -5.97
C LEU A 274 18.21 27.96 -4.71
N ARG A 275 17.75 29.19 -4.43
CA ARG A 275 18.17 29.95 -3.24
C ARG A 275 17.63 29.38 -1.91
N ASN A 276 16.61 28.53 -1.95
CA ASN A 276 15.88 28.07 -0.76
C ASN A 276 15.95 26.55 -0.52
N LEU A 277 16.78 25.79 -1.25
CA LEU A 277 16.87 24.33 -1.11
C LEU A 277 17.08 23.86 0.34
N ALA A 278 18.00 24.51 1.06
CA ALA A 278 18.28 24.19 2.46
C ALA A 278 17.05 24.41 3.37
N ARG A 279 16.29 25.49 3.15
CA ARG A 279 15.03 25.77 3.86
C ARG A 279 13.98 24.68 3.62
N TYR A 280 14.00 24.04 2.46
CA TYR A 280 13.11 22.94 2.12
C TYR A 280 13.64 21.56 2.56
N GLY A 281 14.78 21.51 3.24
CA GLY A 281 15.37 20.28 3.77
C GLY A 281 16.27 19.54 2.79
N TYR A 282 16.75 20.19 1.72
CA TYR A 282 17.62 19.60 0.71
C TYR A 282 18.97 20.30 0.63
N ARG A 283 20.04 19.51 0.47
CA ARG A 283 21.43 19.97 0.35
C ARG A 283 21.74 20.49 -1.05
N SER A 284 21.07 19.96 -2.07
CA SER A 284 21.24 20.38 -3.46
C SER A 284 19.98 20.10 -4.30
N LEU A 285 19.98 20.59 -5.53
CA LEU A 285 18.91 20.31 -6.48
C LEU A 285 18.87 18.83 -6.87
N GLU A 286 20.04 18.19 -6.95
CA GLU A 286 20.17 16.75 -7.16
C GLU A 286 19.47 15.96 -6.05
N GLU A 287 19.71 16.32 -4.77
CA GLU A 287 19.05 15.65 -3.65
C GLU A 287 17.54 15.86 -3.68
N LEU A 288 17.05 17.06 -4.03
CA LEU A 288 15.62 17.33 -4.20
C LEU A 288 15.00 16.45 -5.31
N VAL A 289 15.62 16.43 -6.50
CA VAL A 289 15.07 15.73 -7.66
C VAL A 289 15.21 14.21 -7.54
N ARG A 290 16.26 13.75 -6.86
CA ARG A 290 16.65 12.33 -6.73
C ARG A 290 16.60 11.83 -5.29
N TRP A 291 15.70 12.39 -4.49
CA TRP A 291 15.58 12.13 -3.05
C TRP A 291 15.57 10.63 -2.68
N ARG A 292 14.98 9.78 -3.53
CA ARG A 292 14.99 8.32 -3.30
C ARG A 292 16.38 7.69 -3.22
N LEU A 293 17.42 8.34 -3.74
CA LEU A 293 18.79 7.84 -3.71
C LEU A 293 19.51 8.06 -2.38
N TYR A 294 18.92 8.85 -1.47
CA TYR A 294 19.52 9.23 -0.20
C TYR A 294 18.72 8.65 0.97
N LEU A 295 19.40 8.04 1.92
CA LEU A 295 18.78 7.41 3.09
C LEU A 295 18.04 8.44 3.94
N ARG A 296 18.60 9.64 4.07
CA ARG A 296 18.01 10.74 4.83
C ARG A 296 16.65 11.19 4.29
N THR A 297 16.43 11.13 2.98
CA THR A 297 15.22 11.68 2.36
C THR A 297 14.21 10.60 1.93
N GLY A 298 14.66 9.38 1.60
CA GLY A 298 13.79 8.28 1.15
C GLY A 298 13.83 6.95 1.93
N GLY A 299 14.78 6.73 2.84
CA GLY A 299 14.79 5.53 3.72
C GLY A 299 15.17 4.18 3.08
N GLY A 300 15.24 4.09 1.75
CA GLY A 300 15.70 2.91 1.01
C GLY A 300 14.58 1.95 0.60
N LEU A 301 14.96 0.80 0.01
CA LEU A 301 14.00 -0.07 -0.69
C LEU A 301 12.88 -0.63 0.20
N MET A 302 13.15 -0.92 1.47
CA MET A 302 12.12 -1.40 2.39
C MET A 302 11.06 -0.34 2.68
N ALA A 303 11.45 0.92 2.83
CA ALA A 303 10.50 2.01 3.05
C ALA A 303 9.70 2.30 1.77
N GLU A 304 10.37 2.35 0.62
CA GLU A 304 9.77 2.68 -0.67
C GLU A 304 8.86 1.58 -1.24
N LEU A 305 9.31 0.32 -1.21
CA LEU A 305 8.63 -0.81 -1.84
C LEU A 305 8.25 -1.90 -0.85
N GLY A 306 9.08 -2.18 0.15
CA GLY A 306 8.83 -3.27 1.11
C GLY A 306 7.56 -3.09 1.93
N SER A 307 7.31 -1.87 2.41
CA SER A 307 6.11 -1.48 3.18
C SER A 307 4.82 -1.98 2.52
N HIS A 308 4.71 -1.80 1.20
CA HIS A 308 3.55 -2.21 0.42
C HIS A 308 3.25 -3.71 0.45
N GLN A 309 4.23 -4.57 0.16
CA GLN A 309 4.01 -6.01 0.17
C GLN A 309 3.88 -6.57 1.58
N LEU A 310 4.57 -5.98 2.54
CA LEU A 310 4.51 -6.43 3.94
C LEU A 310 3.17 -6.06 4.58
N ASP A 311 2.57 -4.92 4.21
CA ASP A 311 1.19 -4.59 4.53
C ASP A 311 0.21 -5.64 3.98
N ALA A 312 0.37 -6.08 2.72
CA ALA A 312 -0.44 -7.17 2.17
C ALA A 312 -0.29 -8.47 2.96
N CYS A 313 0.94 -8.83 3.35
CA CYS A 313 1.19 -10.00 4.19
C CYS A 313 0.52 -9.85 5.58
N SER A 314 0.58 -8.66 6.16
CA SER A 314 -0.09 -8.31 7.42
C SER A 314 -1.61 -8.52 7.31
N ILE A 315 -2.24 -8.06 6.22
CA ILE A 315 -3.67 -8.31 5.94
C ILE A 315 -3.95 -9.81 5.94
N PHE A 316 -3.19 -10.61 5.19
CA PHE A 316 -3.40 -12.06 5.08
C PHE A 316 -3.22 -12.82 6.40
N LEU A 317 -2.36 -12.34 7.28
CA LEU A 317 -2.10 -12.94 8.59
C LEU A 317 -3.02 -12.41 9.69
N GLY A 318 -3.99 -11.56 9.36
CA GLY A 318 -4.94 -11.01 10.33
C GLY A 318 -4.32 -9.92 11.21
N LYS A 319 -3.38 -9.15 10.67
CA LYS A 319 -2.70 -8.00 11.30
C LYS A 319 -1.95 -8.35 12.60
N VAL A 320 -1.50 -9.58 12.74
CA VAL A 320 -0.60 -9.98 13.82
C VAL A 320 0.79 -9.38 13.62
N HIS A 321 1.45 -9.00 14.70
CA HIS A 321 2.80 -8.42 14.64
C HIS A 321 3.87 -9.51 14.40
N PRO A 322 4.92 -9.23 13.62
CA PRO A 322 6.03 -10.16 13.43
C PRO A 322 6.75 -10.46 14.75
N LEU A 323 7.39 -11.62 14.84
CA LEU A 323 8.23 -12.06 15.95
C LEU A 323 9.70 -11.69 15.72
N ALA A 324 10.19 -11.86 14.50
CA ALA A 324 11.57 -11.52 14.15
C ALA A 324 11.77 -11.23 12.66
N VAL A 325 12.89 -10.59 12.33
CA VAL A 325 13.37 -10.39 10.95
C VAL A 325 14.86 -10.66 10.83
N THR A 326 15.27 -11.26 9.73
CA THR A 326 16.64 -11.28 9.22
C THR A 326 16.63 -10.72 7.80
N ALA A 327 17.58 -9.85 7.47
CA ALA A 327 17.62 -9.19 6.18
C ALA A 327 19.05 -9.10 5.63
N ILE A 328 19.14 -9.16 4.30
CA ILE A 328 20.36 -8.92 3.53
C ILE A 328 20.02 -7.98 2.38
N GLY A 329 20.94 -7.07 2.08
CA GLY A 329 20.82 -6.19 0.93
C GLY A 329 21.99 -5.25 0.84
N GLY A 330 22.03 -4.50 -0.26
CA GLY A 330 23.10 -3.59 -0.54
C GLY A 330 23.02 -3.01 -1.95
N LYS A 331 24.07 -2.28 -2.30
CA LYS A 331 24.32 -1.74 -3.63
C LYS A 331 25.24 -2.69 -4.38
N TYR A 332 24.67 -3.63 -5.12
CA TYR A 332 25.40 -4.70 -5.79
C TYR A 332 25.58 -4.46 -7.29
N PHE A 333 24.73 -3.63 -7.90
CA PHE A 333 24.74 -3.36 -9.32
C PHE A 333 25.17 -1.93 -9.63
N TYR A 334 24.46 -0.93 -9.10
CA TYR A 334 24.78 0.47 -9.38
C TYR A 334 26.09 0.85 -8.70
N ARG A 335 26.92 1.62 -9.41
CA ARG A 335 28.23 2.08 -8.90
C ARG A 335 28.28 3.59 -8.66
N ASP A 336 27.13 4.25 -8.77
CA ASP A 336 27.02 5.69 -8.53
C ASP A 336 27.01 6.03 -7.03
N ASP A 337 26.81 7.31 -6.75
CA ASP A 337 26.85 7.93 -5.43
C ASP A 337 25.61 7.64 -4.56
N ARG A 338 24.66 6.80 -4.99
CA ARG A 338 23.47 6.49 -4.19
C ARG A 338 23.84 5.82 -2.86
N GLU A 339 23.09 6.16 -1.83
CA GLU A 339 23.20 5.58 -0.47
C GLU A 339 22.28 4.36 -0.30
N VAL A 340 21.19 4.30 -1.08
CA VAL A 340 20.17 3.25 -0.98
C VAL A 340 20.58 1.95 -1.66
N GLU A 341 20.00 0.86 -1.18
CA GLU A 341 20.16 -0.47 -1.75
C GLU A 341 19.52 -0.59 -3.14
N ASP A 342 20.05 -1.48 -3.97
CA ASP A 342 19.43 -1.89 -5.24
C ASP A 342 18.94 -3.34 -5.22
N HIS A 343 19.31 -4.09 -4.19
CA HIS A 343 18.84 -5.45 -3.90
C HIS A 343 18.57 -5.59 -2.39
N VAL A 344 17.40 -6.13 -2.05
CA VAL A 344 17.04 -6.50 -0.67
C VAL A 344 16.34 -7.86 -0.66
N TYR A 345 16.62 -8.64 0.37
CA TYR A 345 15.96 -9.90 0.69
C TYR A 345 15.76 -9.99 2.21
N CYS A 346 14.53 -10.17 2.65
CA CYS A 346 14.16 -10.24 4.05
C CYS A 346 13.41 -11.54 4.34
N THR A 347 13.64 -12.11 5.51
CA THR A 347 12.87 -13.24 6.07
C THR A 347 12.32 -12.82 7.42
N PHE A 348 10.99 -12.83 7.54
CA PHE A 348 10.27 -12.53 8.75
C PHE A 348 9.66 -13.81 9.32
N GLU A 349 9.60 -13.87 10.64
CA GLU A 349 8.86 -14.87 11.40
C GLU A 349 7.59 -14.20 11.92
N TYR A 350 6.42 -14.72 11.57
CA TYR A 350 5.14 -14.27 12.09
C TYR A 350 4.48 -15.36 12.93
N PRO A 351 3.67 -14.98 13.93
CA PRO A 351 2.84 -15.94 14.65
C PRO A 351 1.77 -16.49 13.70
N GLY A 352 1.65 -17.80 13.63
CA GLY A 352 0.55 -18.48 12.94
C GLY A 352 -0.77 -18.38 13.70
N ARG A 353 -1.81 -19.03 13.15
CA ARG A 353 -3.17 -18.96 13.66
C ARG A 353 -3.28 -19.44 15.11
N ASP A 354 -2.56 -20.50 15.44
CA ASP A 354 -2.54 -21.21 16.72
C ASP A 354 -1.36 -20.83 17.61
N TYR A 355 -0.51 -19.88 17.19
CA TYR A 355 0.63 -19.43 17.99
C TYR A 355 0.20 -18.84 19.33
N TYR A 356 -0.81 -17.98 19.31
CA TYR A 356 -1.42 -17.40 20.51
C TYR A 356 -2.70 -18.13 20.90
N GLU A 357 -2.97 -18.17 22.20
CA GLU A 357 -4.26 -18.60 22.72
C GLU A 357 -5.35 -17.61 22.29
N ARG A 358 -6.52 -18.14 21.92
CA ARG A 358 -7.67 -17.35 21.50
C ARG A 358 -8.91 -17.75 22.29
N ASP A 359 -9.77 -16.76 22.57
CA ASP A 359 -11.07 -17.00 23.19
C ASP A 359 -12.09 -17.57 22.18
N ASP A 360 -13.30 -17.87 22.64
CA ASP A 360 -14.39 -18.41 21.82
C ASP A 360 -14.83 -17.47 20.68
N GLN A 361 -14.47 -16.19 20.77
CA GLN A 361 -14.74 -15.16 19.77
C GLN A 361 -13.57 -15.01 18.78
N GLY A 362 -12.47 -15.73 19.00
CA GLY A 362 -11.26 -15.69 18.17
C GLY A 362 -10.27 -14.58 18.53
N ASN A 363 -10.49 -13.83 19.62
CA ASN A 363 -9.58 -12.77 20.06
C ASN A 363 -8.38 -13.37 20.80
N ILE A 364 -7.21 -12.75 20.65
CA ILE A 364 -6.00 -13.17 21.37
C ILE A 364 -6.19 -12.97 22.88
N VAL A 365 -5.89 -14.01 23.65
CA VAL A 365 -5.87 -13.96 25.12
C VAL A 365 -4.56 -13.34 25.58
N TYR A 366 -4.63 -12.42 26.55
CA TYR A 366 -3.47 -11.75 27.13
C TYR A 366 -3.27 -12.18 28.58
N GLU A 367 -2.02 -12.28 29.01
CA GLU A 367 -1.61 -12.54 30.39
C GLU A 367 -0.67 -11.43 30.91
N ILE A 368 -0.57 -11.31 32.23
CA ILE A 368 0.44 -10.44 32.84
C ILE A 368 1.70 -11.27 33.08
N ARG A 369 2.80 -10.90 32.42
CA ARG A 369 4.12 -11.51 32.61
C ARG A 369 5.15 -10.40 32.78
N ASP A 370 5.95 -10.48 33.84
CA ASP A 370 6.95 -9.46 34.21
C ASP A 370 6.40 -8.03 34.30
N GLY A 371 5.17 -7.90 34.83
CA GLY A 371 4.48 -6.61 34.94
C GLY A 371 3.95 -6.05 33.62
N ARG A 372 4.01 -6.79 32.52
CA ARG A 372 3.55 -6.39 31.19
C ARG A 372 2.37 -7.24 30.72
N ARG A 373 1.42 -6.62 30.01
CA ARG A 373 0.32 -7.33 29.35
C ARG A 373 0.80 -7.88 28.01
N LEU A 374 0.99 -9.20 27.91
CA LEU A 374 1.54 -9.87 26.74
C LEU A 374 0.56 -10.93 26.21
N PRO A 375 0.52 -11.18 24.89
CA PRO A 375 -0.23 -12.29 24.32
C PRO A 375 0.21 -13.64 24.93
N LYS A 376 -0.76 -14.46 25.34
CA LYS A 376 -0.51 -15.79 25.89
C LYS A 376 -0.17 -16.76 24.75
N ILE A 377 1.00 -17.39 24.83
CA ILE A 377 1.49 -18.31 23.79
C ILE A 377 0.84 -19.69 23.99
N LYS A 378 0.25 -20.24 22.92
CA LYS A 378 -0.34 -21.57 22.85
C LYS A 378 0.62 -22.57 22.18
N ASP A 379 1.12 -22.25 20.99
CA ASP A 379 2.08 -23.08 20.26
C ASP A 379 3.21 -22.23 19.65
N LYS A 380 4.36 -22.20 20.32
CA LYS A 380 5.54 -21.45 19.85
C LYS A 380 6.10 -21.93 18.50
N ASN A 381 5.70 -23.11 18.02
CA ASN A 381 6.17 -23.69 16.76
C ASN A 381 5.22 -23.37 15.59
N ASP A 382 4.05 -22.80 15.85
CA ASP A 382 3.16 -22.33 14.78
C ASP A 382 3.69 -21.01 14.21
N ILE A 383 4.75 -21.11 13.41
CA ILE A 383 5.39 -19.97 12.75
C ILE A 383 4.99 -19.94 11.28
N VAL A 384 4.66 -18.74 10.80
CA VAL A 384 4.58 -18.44 9.37
C VAL A 384 5.82 -17.70 8.96
N VAL A 385 6.55 -18.25 8.00
CA VAL A 385 7.70 -17.56 7.41
C VAL A 385 7.18 -16.62 6.33
N VAL A 386 7.64 -15.37 6.30
CA VAL A 386 7.35 -14.43 5.22
C VAL A 386 8.67 -13.99 4.60
N THR A 387 8.86 -14.27 3.31
CA THR A 387 10.05 -13.82 2.57
C THR A 387 9.67 -12.66 1.68
N TYR A 388 10.44 -11.57 1.72
CA TYR A 388 10.31 -10.43 0.82
C TYR A 388 11.57 -10.24 0.00
N SER A 389 11.44 -9.86 -1.28
CA SER A 389 12.59 -9.45 -2.09
C SER A 389 12.26 -8.31 -3.05
N SER A 390 13.21 -7.40 -3.22
CA SER A 390 13.16 -6.34 -4.23
C SER A 390 14.52 -6.24 -4.92
N ILE A 391 14.49 -6.31 -6.25
CA ILE A 391 15.65 -6.23 -7.12
C ILE A 391 15.33 -5.16 -8.17
N ASN A 392 16.16 -4.13 -8.29
CA ASN A 392 15.92 -3.00 -9.20
C ASN A 392 16.47 -3.20 -10.63
N THR A 393 17.09 -4.35 -10.88
CA THR A 393 17.84 -4.65 -12.10
C THR A 393 17.25 -5.82 -12.89
N ASN A 394 16.16 -6.41 -12.39
CA ASN A 394 15.51 -7.56 -12.98
C ASN A 394 14.00 -7.47 -12.74
N ALA A 395 13.19 -7.61 -13.77
CA ALA A 395 11.73 -7.54 -13.69
C ALA A 395 11.05 -8.88 -14.01
N PHE A 396 11.80 -9.98 -14.04
CA PHE A 396 11.27 -11.28 -14.41
C PHE A 396 10.10 -11.69 -13.51
N GLU A 397 10.26 -11.53 -12.19
CA GLU A 397 9.15 -11.65 -11.24
C GLU A 397 8.56 -10.26 -10.94
N GLY A 398 7.44 -9.94 -11.60
CA GLY A 398 6.65 -8.75 -11.23
C GLY A 398 6.03 -8.89 -9.83
N TYR A 399 5.65 -7.77 -9.23
CA TYR A 399 5.18 -7.68 -7.84
C TYR A 399 3.94 -8.51 -7.51
N GLY A 400 3.85 -8.99 -6.27
CA GLY A 400 2.72 -9.75 -5.73
C GLY A 400 3.10 -10.68 -4.57
N GLU A 401 2.11 -11.44 -4.10
CA GLU A 401 2.20 -12.33 -2.94
C GLU A 401 1.71 -13.75 -3.25
N CYS A 402 2.49 -14.76 -2.87
CA CYS A 402 2.15 -16.18 -2.95
C CYS A 402 1.99 -16.72 -1.54
N VAL A 403 0.76 -17.03 -1.15
CA VAL A 403 0.36 -17.52 0.17
C VAL A 403 0.21 -19.04 0.09
N MET A 404 1.08 -19.77 0.79
CA MET A 404 1.15 -21.22 0.76
C MET A 404 0.64 -21.80 2.07
N GLY A 405 -0.46 -22.54 1.98
CA GLY A 405 -1.03 -23.29 3.10
C GLY A 405 -1.04 -24.80 2.86
N SER A 406 -1.33 -25.55 3.92
CA SER A 406 -1.30 -27.02 3.91
C SER A 406 -2.31 -27.69 2.97
N ARG A 407 -3.26 -26.95 2.40
CA ARG A 407 -4.33 -27.46 1.51
C ARG A 407 -4.45 -26.69 0.19
N GLY A 408 -3.60 -25.69 -0.04
CA GLY A 408 -3.59 -24.97 -1.29
C GLY A 408 -2.74 -23.71 -1.27
N THR A 409 -2.54 -23.17 -2.46
CA THR A 409 -1.75 -21.96 -2.71
C THR A 409 -2.61 -20.88 -3.33
N LEU A 410 -2.58 -19.69 -2.75
CA LEU A 410 -3.21 -18.47 -3.28
C LEU A 410 -2.13 -17.54 -3.80
N ILE A 411 -2.35 -16.98 -4.98
CA ILE A 411 -1.40 -16.10 -5.66
C ILE A 411 -2.13 -14.83 -6.06
N VAL A 412 -1.66 -13.70 -5.57
CA VAL A 412 -2.07 -12.38 -6.02
C VAL A 412 -0.96 -11.82 -6.91
N ASP A 413 -1.23 -11.66 -8.21
CA ASP A 413 -0.27 -11.16 -9.19
C ASP A 413 -0.61 -9.72 -9.56
N ARG A 414 0.35 -8.82 -9.30
CA ARG A 414 0.33 -7.41 -9.71
C ARG A 414 -0.91 -6.62 -9.29
N GLU A 415 -1.55 -6.95 -8.16
CA GLU A 415 -2.79 -6.30 -7.68
C GLU A 415 -3.95 -6.33 -8.69
N GLN A 416 -3.93 -7.27 -9.64
CA GLN A 416 -4.91 -7.33 -10.72
C GLN A 416 -5.52 -8.71 -10.87
N GLU A 417 -4.76 -9.77 -10.54
CA GLU A 417 -5.22 -11.14 -10.66
C GLU A 417 -5.06 -11.87 -9.33
N ALA A 418 -6.04 -12.71 -8.98
CA ALA A 418 -5.92 -13.69 -7.92
C ALA A 418 -6.18 -15.09 -8.50
N MET A 419 -5.37 -16.06 -8.07
CA MET A 419 -5.41 -17.44 -8.53
C MET A 419 -5.31 -18.38 -7.33
N PHE A 420 -6.14 -19.42 -7.30
CA PHE A 420 -6.15 -20.43 -6.26
C PHE A 420 -5.84 -21.82 -6.82
N PHE A 421 -4.91 -22.52 -6.19
CA PHE A 421 -4.48 -23.87 -6.55
C PHE A 421 -4.66 -24.79 -5.33
N PRO A 422 -5.73 -25.60 -5.28
CA PRO A 422 -5.92 -26.55 -4.18
C PRO A 422 -4.87 -27.67 -4.27
N GLU A 423 -4.49 -28.21 -3.11
CA GLU A 423 -3.76 -29.48 -3.06
C GLU A 423 -4.66 -30.65 -3.52
N PRO A 424 -4.10 -31.69 -4.16
CA PRO A 424 -4.86 -32.87 -4.55
C PRO A 424 -5.51 -33.55 -3.34
N ASP A 425 -6.75 -34.04 -3.50
CA ASP A 425 -7.39 -34.88 -2.48
C ASP A 425 -6.65 -36.23 -2.40
N PRO A 426 -6.07 -36.59 -1.25
CA PRO A 426 -5.34 -37.86 -1.10
C PRO A 426 -6.23 -39.10 -1.27
N ASN A 427 -7.56 -38.97 -1.13
CA ASN A 427 -8.52 -40.06 -1.32
C ASN A 427 -9.08 -40.13 -2.74
N ALA A 428 -8.84 -39.13 -3.58
CA ALA A 428 -9.19 -39.21 -4.99
C ALA A 428 -8.22 -40.20 -5.67
N ARG A 429 -8.75 -41.30 -6.22
CA ARG A 429 -7.94 -42.26 -7.00
C ARG A 429 -7.14 -41.49 -8.04
N ALA A 430 -5.82 -41.68 -8.03
CA ALA A 430 -4.87 -40.99 -8.90
C ALA A 430 -5.29 -41.03 -10.39
N GLN A 431 -6.06 -40.02 -10.80
CA GLN A 431 -6.36 -39.70 -12.18
C GLN A 431 -5.87 -38.28 -12.42
N GLY A 432 -4.56 -38.15 -12.61
CA GLY A 432 -3.88 -36.89 -12.87
C GLY A 432 -3.91 -35.93 -11.68
N SER A 433 -2.99 -34.97 -11.64
CA SER A 433 -3.01 -33.88 -10.67
C SER A 433 -4.32 -33.08 -10.82
N GLN A 434 -5.35 -33.39 -10.03
CA GLN A 434 -6.60 -32.64 -10.07
C GLN A 434 -6.41 -31.29 -9.38
N THR A 435 -5.85 -30.33 -10.11
CA THR A 435 -5.82 -28.91 -9.73
C THR A 435 -7.14 -28.20 -10.03
N ARG A 436 -8.14 -28.89 -10.61
CA ARG A 436 -9.45 -28.31 -10.93
C ARG A 436 -10.48 -28.71 -9.87
N LEU A 437 -11.13 -27.74 -9.25
CA LEU A 437 -12.27 -28.00 -8.39
C LEU A 437 -13.45 -28.50 -9.24
N GLN A 438 -13.70 -29.81 -9.27
CA GLN A 438 -14.95 -30.36 -9.81
C GLN A 438 -16.07 -30.15 -8.78
N VAL A 439 -17.19 -29.56 -9.21
CA VAL A 439 -18.41 -29.49 -8.39
C VAL A 439 -19.16 -30.81 -8.58
N VAL A 440 -19.24 -31.63 -7.53
CA VAL A 440 -20.04 -32.86 -7.54
C VAL A 440 -21.50 -32.49 -7.81
N GLN A 441 -22.06 -32.98 -8.91
CA GLN A 441 -23.50 -32.87 -9.19
C GLN A 441 -24.27 -33.57 -8.06
N SER A 442 -25.23 -32.86 -7.45
CA SER A 442 -26.24 -33.48 -6.60
C SER A 442 -26.94 -34.59 -7.39
N THR A 443 -27.02 -35.77 -6.79
CA THR A 443 -27.50 -37.02 -7.40
C THR A 443 -28.95 -36.88 -7.92
N PRO A 444 -29.35 -37.51 -9.04
CA PRO A 444 -30.58 -37.17 -9.77
C PRO A 444 -31.91 -37.68 -9.17
N ASN A 445 -31.99 -38.02 -7.88
CA ASN A 445 -33.17 -38.72 -7.34
C ASN A 445 -33.62 -38.23 -5.95
N LYS A 446 -34.02 -36.95 -5.85
CA LYS A 446 -35.01 -36.51 -4.86
C LYS A 446 -36.08 -35.65 -5.53
N PRO A 447 -37.38 -35.80 -5.18
CA PRO A 447 -38.45 -35.09 -5.87
C PRO A 447 -38.38 -33.59 -5.59
N ALA A 448 -38.65 -32.82 -6.64
CA ALA A 448 -38.76 -31.37 -6.62
C ALA A 448 -39.92 -30.90 -5.75
N VAL A 449 -39.62 -30.26 -4.62
CA VAL A 449 -40.49 -29.24 -4.00
C VAL A 449 -39.58 -28.22 -3.30
N GLU A 450 -39.12 -27.24 -4.07
CA GLU A 450 -38.87 -25.84 -3.63
C GLU A 450 -38.55 -25.02 -4.88
N SER A 451 -39.61 -24.76 -5.65
CA SER A 451 -39.63 -23.81 -6.75
C SER A 451 -39.62 -22.38 -6.20
N SER A 452 -38.43 -21.81 -6.03
CA SER A 452 -38.07 -20.39 -6.24
C SER A 452 -36.81 -20.05 -5.44
N ALA A 453 -35.66 -20.57 -5.87
CA ALA A 453 -34.37 -20.05 -5.45
C ALA A 453 -33.54 -19.81 -6.71
N SER A 454 -33.25 -18.53 -6.93
CA SER A 454 -32.26 -17.96 -7.85
C SER A 454 -31.12 -18.91 -8.25
N GLU A 455 -30.73 -18.87 -9.53
CA GLU A 455 -29.46 -19.43 -10.01
C GLU A 455 -28.32 -19.17 -8.99
N SER A 456 -27.61 -20.22 -8.59
CA SER A 456 -26.52 -20.06 -7.63
C SER A 456 -25.37 -19.29 -8.30
N ARG A 457 -24.61 -18.46 -7.55
CA ARG A 457 -23.40 -17.80 -8.09
C ARG A 457 -22.47 -18.81 -8.76
N ALA A 458 -22.41 -20.04 -8.26
CA ALA A 458 -21.63 -21.12 -8.84
C ALA A 458 -22.09 -21.53 -10.26
N ASP A 459 -23.39 -21.47 -10.58
CA ASP A 459 -23.92 -21.80 -11.91
C ASP A 459 -23.71 -20.67 -12.94
N LEU A 460 -23.63 -19.41 -12.49
CA LEU A 460 -23.37 -18.24 -13.34
C LEU A 460 -21.86 -18.00 -13.56
N LEU A 461 -21.01 -18.34 -12.58
CA LEU A 461 -19.55 -18.37 -12.74
C LEU A 461 -19.09 -19.39 -13.80
N ARG A 462 -19.86 -20.48 -14.00
CA ARG A 462 -19.65 -21.43 -15.11
C ARG A 462 -19.79 -20.78 -16.49
N ARG A 463 -20.48 -19.64 -16.61
CA ARG A 463 -20.68 -18.90 -17.87
C ARG A 463 -19.65 -17.77 -18.09
N GLY A 464 -18.60 -17.68 -17.26
CA GLY A 464 -17.48 -16.76 -17.48
C GLY A 464 -17.70 -15.31 -17.00
N GLN A 465 -18.68 -15.06 -16.11
CA GLN A 465 -18.88 -13.74 -15.52
C GLN A 465 -17.93 -13.48 -14.34
N SER A 466 -17.20 -12.36 -14.35
CA SER A 466 -16.24 -11.98 -13.29
C SER A 466 -16.95 -11.57 -11.99
N VAL A 467 -16.44 -12.04 -10.86
CA VAL A 467 -16.87 -11.62 -9.50
C VAL A 467 -16.26 -10.28 -9.08
N LEU A 468 -15.16 -9.90 -9.73
CA LEU A 468 -14.45 -8.66 -9.50
C LEU A 468 -14.88 -7.60 -10.53
N PRO A 469 -14.91 -6.31 -10.16
CA PRO A 469 -15.06 -5.22 -11.11
C PRO A 469 -14.00 -5.29 -12.22
N ASN A 470 -14.34 -4.84 -13.44
CA ASN A 470 -13.41 -4.73 -14.55
C ASN A 470 -13.36 -3.26 -15.04
N PRO A 471 -12.19 -2.59 -15.01
CA PRO A 471 -10.92 -3.06 -14.48
C PRO A 471 -10.94 -3.23 -12.94
N VAL A 472 -10.06 -4.09 -12.42
CA VAL A 472 -9.89 -4.27 -10.98
C VAL A 472 -9.28 -3.00 -10.39
N SER A 473 -9.98 -2.39 -9.44
CA SER A 473 -9.45 -1.22 -8.74
C SER A 473 -8.22 -1.59 -7.91
N ARG A 474 -7.22 -0.70 -7.97
CA ARG A 474 -6.01 -0.76 -7.13
C ARG A 474 -6.24 -0.21 -5.72
N GLY A 475 -7.43 0.36 -5.45
CA GLY A 475 -7.85 0.84 -4.13
C GLY A 475 -7.64 2.34 -3.88
N TYR A 476 -6.89 3.06 -4.73
CA TYR A 476 -6.63 4.50 -4.54
C TYR A 476 -7.91 5.34 -4.52
N ARG A 477 -8.84 5.05 -5.45
CA ARG A 477 -10.12 5.76 -5.52
C ARG A 477 -10.94 5.53 -4.26
N GLU A 478 -11.10 4.27 -3.89
CA GLU A 478 -11.86 3.82 -2.73
C GLU A 478 -11.27 4.35 -1.42
N GLU A 479 -9.94 4.42 -1.31
CA GLU A 479 -9.24 5.01 -0.17
C GLU A 479 -9.61 6.49 0.00
N MET A 480 -9.54 7.27 -1.06
CA MET A 480 -9.87 8.71 -1.02
C MET A 480 -11.37 8.95 -0.80
N GLU A 481 -12.25 8.11 -1.36
CA GLU A 481 -13.70 8.16 -1.11
C GLU A 481 -14.01 7.86 0.35
N HIS A 482 -13.44 6.79 0.92
CA HIS A 482 -13.62 6.42 2.31
C HIS A 482 -13.01 7.46 3.27
N PHE A 483 -11.84 8.00 2.94
CA PHE A 483 -11.23 9.09 3.71
C PHE A 483 -12.16 10.32 3.73
N ALA A 484 -12.67 10.75 2.57
CA ALA A 484 -13.62 11.86 2.51
C ALA A 484 -14.90 11.59 3.30
N TYR A 485 -15.42 10.36 3.23
CA TYR A 485 -16.55 9.93 4.06
C TYR A 485 -16.23 10.03 5.56
N CYS A 486 -15.07 9.56 6.00
CA CYS A 486 -14.62 9.69 7.38
C CYS A 486 -14.55 11.16 7.81
N VAL A 487 -13.98 12.04 6.98
CA VAL A 487 -13.93 13.49 7.25
C VAL A 487 -15.33 14.06 7.45
N LYS A 488 -16.28 13.73 6.57
CA LYS A 488 -17.67 14.21 6.70
C LYS A 488 -18.32 13.76 8.00
N MET A 489 -18.16 12.49 8.38
CA MET A 489 -18.68 11.97 9.64
C MET A 489 -17.99 12.58 10.86
N TRP A 490 -16.72 12.98 10.73
CA TRP A 490 -15.98 13.64 11.80
C TRP A 490 -16.44 15.08 12.03
N GLU A 491 -16.79 15.78 10.96
CA GLU A 491 -17.26 17.16 10.99
C GLU A 491 -18.78 17.29 11.20
N ASP A 492 -19.56 16.22 11.05
CA ASP A 492 -21.00 16.24 11.29
C ASP A 492 -21.30 16.29 12.80
N PRO A 493 -21.93 17.38 13.31
CA PRO A 493 -22.25 17.50 14.72
C PRO A 493 -23.29 16.49 15.22
N ASN A 494 -24.00 15.80 14.33
CA ASN A 494 -24.99 14.78 14.68
C ASN A 494 -24.36 13.40 14.87
N VAL A 495 -23.12 13.20 14.40
CA VAL A 495 -22.40 11.92 14.56
C VAL A 495 -21.58 11.99 15.83
N LYS A 496 -21.88 11.11 16.78
CA LYS A 496 -21.15 11.06 18.04
C LYS A 496 -19.72 10.53 17.83
N PRO A 497 -18.72 10.95 18.62
CA PRO A 497 -17.34 10.49 18.47
C PRO A 497 -17.17 8.96 18.41
N GLU A 498 -17.96 8.22 19.20
CA GLU A 498 -17.95 6.75 19.25
C GLU A 498 -18.58 6.08 18.00
N GLU A 499 -19.35 6.82 17.21
CA GLU A 499 -19.98 6.35 15.97
C GLU A 499 -19.16 6.71 14.73
N ARG A 500 -18.10 7.53 14.87
CA ARG A 500 -17.27 7.98 13.76
C ARG A 500 -16.53 6.79 13.11
N PRO A 501 -16.61 6.63 11.79
CA PRO A 501 -15.84 5.62 11.08
C PRO A 501 -14.36 5.99 11.08
N TRP A 502 -13.51 4.97 11.10
CA TRP A 502 -12.06 5.12 11.03
C TRP A 502 -11.54 4.70 9.65
N PRO A 503 -10.53 5.41 9.11
CA PRO A 503 -9.79 4.91 7.96
C PRO A 503 -9.26 3.48 8.21
N ARG A 504 -9.26 2.65 7.17
CA ARG A 504 -8.81 1.25 7.29
C ARG A 504 -7.32 1.12 7.61
N CYS A 505 -6.54 2.08 7.13
CA CYS A 505 -5.14 2.30 7.50
C CYS A 505 -5.02 3.65 8.25
N HIS A 506 -5.52 3.69 9.48
CA HIS A 506 -5.27 4.79 10.41
C HIS A 506 -3.86 4.68 11.02
N GLY A 507 -3.44 5.68 11.81
CA GLY A 507 -2.06 5.83 12.26
C GLY A 507 -1.46 4.58 12.93
N GLU A 508 -2.19 3.89 13.80
CA GLU A 508 -1.73 2.71 14.53
C GLU A 508 -1.49 1.51 13.59
N VAL A 509 -2.38 1.30 12.61
CA VAL A 509 -2.20 0.26 11.58
C VAL A 509 -0.96 0.57 10.74
N ALA A 510 -0.84 1.80 10.26
CA ALA A 510 0.27 2.21 9.42
C ALA A 510 1.63 2.23 10.15
N MET A 511 1.61 2.55 11.45
CA MET A 511 2.79 2.50 12.31
C MET A 511 3.29 1.06 12.45
N ALA A 512 2.40 0.07 12.53
CA ALA A 512 2.79 -1.34 12.57
C ALA A 512 3.58 -1.71 11.30
N ASP A 513 3.09 -1.33 10.13
CA ASP A 513 3.77 -1.56 8.84
C ASP A 513 5.11 -0.81 8.75
N ALA A 514 5.15 0.42 9.27
CA ALA A 514 6.38 1.20 9.36
C ALA A 514 7.42 0.53 10.25
N ILE A 515 7.03 0.02 11.42
CA ILE A 515 7.89 -0.75 12.32
C ILE A 515 8.47 -1.97 11.58
N VAL A 516 7.64 -2.71 10.82
CA VAL A 516 8.12 -3.88 10.06
C VAL A 516 9.19 -3.47 9.02
N ALA A 517 8.89 -2.48 8.18
CA ALA A 517 9.78 -2.04 7.12
C ALA A 517 11.09 -1.41 7.64
N LEU A 518 10.99 -0.53 8.64
CA LEU A 518 12.15 0.16 9.22
C LEU A 518 13.03 -0.80 10.03
N THR A 519 12.44 -1.75 10.77
CA THR A 519 13.22 -2.77 11.49
C THR A 519 13.98 -3.66 10.52
N ALA A 520 13.42 -3.96 9.34
CA ALA A 520 14.14 -4.70 8.31
C ALA A 520 15.37 -3.92 7.78
N ASN A 521 15.26 -2.61 7.62
CA ASN A 521 16.42 -1.76 7.32
C ASN A 521 17.49 -1.84 8.41
N VAL A 522 17.09 -1.80 9.70
CA VAL A 522 18.03 -1.93 10.83
C VAL A 522 18.68 -3.31 10.85
N ALA A 523 17.92 -4.38 10.61
CA ALA A 523 18.42 -5.76 10.56
C ALA A 523 19.43 -5.95 9.42
N MET A 524 19.19 -5.30 8.28
CA MET A 524 20.04 -5.36 7.10
C MET A 524 21.33 -4.55 7.26
N ARG A 525 21.25 -3.33 7.80
CA ARG A 525 22.39 -2.40 7.87
C ARG A 525 23.22 -2.58 9.15
N GLY A 526 22.63 -3.13 10.19
CA GLY A 526 23.20 -3.12 11.54
C GLY A 526 23.08 -1.76 12.21
N VAL A 527 23.61 -1.68 13.44
CA VAL A 527 23.76 -0.43 14.20
C VAL A 527 25.25 -0.24 14.45
N GLU A 528 25.82 0.92 14.13
CA GLU A 528 27.17 1.31 14.54
C GLU A 528 28.26 0.23 14.32
N GLY A 529 28.35 -0.31 13.10
CA GLY A 529 29.38 -1.30 12.76
C GLY A 529 29.08 -2.74 13.21
N SER A 530 27.92 -3.02 13.82
CA SER A 530 27.52 -4.38 14.21
C SER A 530 27.29 -5.34 13.04
N GLY A 531 27.15 -4.80 11.82
CA GLY A 531 26.73 -5.55 10.64
C GLY A 531 25.30 -6.10 10.72
N PRO A 532 24.87 -6.84 9.68
CA PRO A 532 23.53 -7.43 9.61
C PRO A 532 23.28 -8.44 10.73
N ARG A 533 22.07 -8.47 11.30
CA ARG A 533 21.70 -9.40 12.37
C ARG A 533 20.20 -9.71 12.40
N ARG A 534 19.83 -10.84 13.01
CA ARG A 534 18.43 -11.12 13.35
C ARG A 534 17.97 -10.15 14.45
N ILE A 535 16.79 -9.56 14.29
CA ILE A 535 16.16 -8.68 15.26
C ILE A 535 14.81 -9.28 15.67
N GLU A 536 14.58 -9.38 16.97
CA GLU A 536 13.28 -9.75 17.55
C GLU A 536 12.43 -8.51 17.78
N PHE A 537 11.19 -8.56 17.31
CA PHE A 537 10.23 -7.47 17.50
C PHE A 537 9.75 -7.43 18.94
N GLN A 538 9.73 -6.23 19.50
CA GLN A 538 9.25 -6.03 20.86
C GLN A 538 7.81 -5.48 20.82
N PRO A 539 6.86 -6.07 21.58
CA PRO A 539 5.48 -5.60 21.61
C PRO A 539 5.33 -4.10 21.92
N GLU A 540 6.17 -3.57 22.81
CA GLU A 540 6.20 -2.15 23.18
C GLU A 540 6.53 -1.19 22.02
N TRP A 541 7.14 -1.67 20.93
CA TRP A 541 7.37 -0.83 19.76
C TRP A 541 6.06 -0.41 19.10
N PHE A 542 5.06 -1.29 19.15
CA PHE A 542 3.74 -1.11 18.54
C PHE A 542 2.76 -0.33 19.44
N ASP A 543 3.16 0.00 20.66
CA ASP A 543 2.38 0.88 21.54
C ASP A 543 2.60 2.35 21.12
N PRO A 544 1.57 3.05 20.60
CA PRO A 544 1.71 4.43 20.14
C PRO A 544 2.04 5.41 21.28
N ASP A 545 1.76 5.06 22.53
CA ASP A 545 1.97 5.93 23.69
C ASP A 545 3.35 5.72 24.33
N ASN A 546 4.09 4.66 23.95
CA ASN A 546 5.43 4.37 24.48
C ASN A 546 6.55 4.93 23.59
N PHE A 547 6.86 6.23 23.72
CA PHE A 547 7.91 6.90 22.95
C PHE A 547 9.35 6.45 23.25
N ASN A 548 9.57 5.67 24.30
CA ASN A 548 10.89 5.18 24.69
C ASN A 548 11.25 3.87 24.00
N ALA A 549 10.25 3.09 23.61
CA ALA A 549 10.40 1.81 22.94
C ALA A 549 10.37 1.95 21.42
N LEU A 550 11.54 1.85 20.78
CA LEU A 550 11.70 1.98 19.32
C LEU A 550 12.71 0.94 18.77
N PRO A 551 12.46 0.34 17.58
CA PRO A 551 13.43 -0.55 16.92
C PRO A 551 14.67 0.19 16.40
N ASP A 552 14.50 1.48 16.12
CA ASP A 552 15.40 2.38 15.43
C ASP A 552 15.92 3.45 16.40
N ALA A 553 16.24 3.07 17.64
CA ALA A 553 16.66 4.00 18.69
C ALA A 553 17.85 4.91 18.29
N HIS A 554 18.74 4.43 17.40
CA HIS A 554 19.85 5.21 16.82
C HIS A 554 19.37 6.19 15.72
N MET A 555 18.25 5.91 15.06
CA MET A 555 17.60 6.83 14.12
C MET A 555 16.78 7.92 14.82
N LYS A 556 16.74 7.96 16.16
CA LYS A 556 16.27 9.15 16.90
C LYS A 556 17.08 10.39 16.51
N GLU A 557 18.36 10.21 16.16
CA GLU A 557 19.32 11.30 15.90
C GLU A 557 19.68 11.47 14.41
N TRP A 558 19.46 10.47 13.55
CA TRP A 558 19.82 10.50 12.12
C TRP A 558 18.84 11.32 11.22
N GLY A 559 18.43 12.51 11.67
CA GLY A 559 18.01 13.64 10.81
C GLY A 559 16.50 13.81 10.46
N PRO A 560 16.08 15.06 10.14
CA PRO A 560 16.27 16.24 10.97
C PRO A 560 15.27 16.21 12.16
N PRO A 561 15.70 16.51 13.38
CA PRO A 561 14.79 16.91 14.42
C PRO A 561 14.16 18.25 14.02
N PHE A 562 13.06 18.57 14.66
CA PHE A 562 12.35 19.83 14.56
C PHE A 562 13.27 21.00 14.98
N GLU A 563 14.14 21.48 14.08
CA GLU A 563 14.92 22.72 14.20
C GLU A 563 14.78 23.59 12.96
#